data_AF-A0A257TTJ0-F1
#
_entry.id   AF-A0A257TTJ0-F1
#
_cell.length_a   1.000
_cell.length_b   1.000
_cell.length_c   1.000
_cell.angle_alpha   90.00
_cell.angle_beta   90.00
_cell.angle_gamma   90.00
#
_symmetry.space_group_name_H-M   'P 1'
#
loop_
_entity.id
_entity.type
_entity.pdbx_description
1 polymer ?
#
loop_
_entity_poly.entity_id
_entity_poly.type
_entity_poly.pdbx_seq_one_letter_code
_entity_poly.pdbx_strand_id
1 'polypeptide(L)'
;SQETDSLEDDKAVVTVDLQVIDEQGVQLIGQRRENYKVDLRSKAPELSEIRERLLKSKVGDQFNLELETFDKAGQTSGKKPFKVSVKKIEKFVMPELSDEFAKKVSGGKMENLDGLKKDIERELEHYYEEKAEEELRDKIAEELLKKNEFGVPESMVEDYLNDLIEELKKQSNNQEVDESFVKERYREAGTRAVKWNLLAASIIQKENLKLDDAVLERTADDEATKYRLDRSKLLDFYKNSNDVKNKLLFNEMFNFIVDKSEIKVIEKTPTHEHED
;
A
#
# COMPACT_ATOMS: atom_id res chain seq x y z
N SER A 1 -18.27 -17.97 -11.86
CA SER A 1 -19.20 -17.04 -12.51
C SER A 1 -20.35 -17.83 -13.11
N GLN A 2 -21.53 -17.23 -13.23
CA GLN A 2 -22.71 -17.83 -13.84
C GLN A 2 -23.15 -17.00 -15.06
N GLU A 3 -23.54 -17.66 -16.15
CA GLU A 3 -24.07 -16.99 -17.33
C GLU A 3 -25.48 -16.45 -17.04
N THR A 4 -25.76 -15.22 -17.48
CA THR A 4 -27.06 -14.58 -17.32
C THR A 4 -27.42 -13.79 -18.58
N ASP A 5 -28.70 -13.64 -18.86
CA ASP A 5 -29.19 -12.91 -20.04
C ASP A 5 -29.28 -11.39 -19.82
N SER A 6 -29.26 -10.94 -18.56
CA SER A 6 -29.34 -9.53 -18.18
C SER A 6 -28.55 -9.19 -16.91
N LEU A 7 -28.20 -7.92 -16.77
CA LEU A 7 -27.48 -7.35 -15.64
C LEU A 7 -28.43 -6.65 -14.67
N GLU A 8 -28.23 -6.87 -13.37
CA GLU A 8 -28.92 -6.17 -12.28
C GLU A 8 -27.95 -5.28 -11.49
N ASP A 9 -26.64 -5.55 -11.59
CA ASP A 9 -25.55 -4.87 -10.90
C ASP A 9 -24.28 -4.85 -11.78
N ASP A 10 -23.23 -4.19 -11.30
CA ASP A 10 -21.91 -4.07 -11.93
C ASP A 10 -20.98 -5.27 -11.64
N LYS A 11 -21.47 -6.31 -10.96
CA LYS A 11 -20.68 -7.48 -10.57
C LYS A 11 -20.66 -8.53 -11.67
N ALA A 12 -20.25 -8.16 -12.87
CA ALA A 12 -20.15 -9.06 -14.00
C ALA A 12 -19.01 -8.72 -14.97
N VAL A 13 -18.59 -9.72 -15.74
CA VAL A 13 -17.75 -9.54 -16.92
C VAL A 13 -18.62 -9.74 -18.15
N VAL A 14 -18.58 -8.79 -19.08
CA VAL A 14 -19.30 -8.87 -20.35
C VAL A 14 -18.31 -9.10 -21.48
N THR A 15 -18.55 -10.13 -22.28
CA THR A 15 -17.80 -10.39 -23.51
C THR A 15 -18.51 -9.73 -24.67
N VAL A 16 -17.81 -8.85 -25.39
CA VAL A 16 -18.33 -8.09 -26.52
C VAL A 16 -17.44 -8.27 -27.75
N ASP A 17 -18.04 -8.14 -28.92
CA ASP A 17 -17.31 -7.86 -30.16
C ASP A 17 -17.35 -6.36 -30.42
N LEU A 18 -16.19 -5.79 -30.75
CA LEU A 18 -16.03 -4.38 -31.13
C LEU A 18 -15.67 -4.30 -32.61
N GLN A 19 -16.47 -3.58 -33.39
CA GLN A 19 -16.24 -3.36 -34.81
C GLN A 19 -16.19 -1.86 -35.07
N VAL A 20 -15.07 -1.34 -35.59
CA VAL A 20 -15.01 0.09 -35.97
C VAL A 20 -15.98 0.33 -37.12
N ILE A 21 -16.75 1.42 -37.01
CA ILE A 21 -17.68 1.91 -38.04
C ILE A 21 -17.23 3.30 -38.53
N ASP A 22 -17.76 3.77 -39.66
CA ASP A 22 -17.62 5.15 -40.11
C ASP A 22 -18.75 6.06 -39.58
N GLU A 23 -18.72 7.35 -39.91
CA GLU A 23 -19.74 8.34 -39.53
C GLU A 23 -21.15 8.01 -40.04
N GLN A 24 -21.26 7.11 -41.02
CA GLN A 24 -22.51 6.65 -41.63
C GLN A 24 -22.96 5.30 -41.05
N GLY A 25 -22.20 4.72 -40.12
CA GLY A 25 -22.50 3.45 -39.46
C GLY A 25 -22.07 2.20 -40.23
N VAL A 26 -21.26 2.34 -41.28
CA VAL A 26 -20.76 1.23 -42.11
C VAL A 26 -19.50 0.64 -41.48
N GLN A 27 -19.42 -0.69 -41.43
CA GLN A 27 -18.31 -1.41 -40.80
C GLN A 27 -17.01 -1.30 -41.61
N LEU A 28 -15.91 -0.91 -40.96
CA LEU A 28 -14.59 -0.87 -41.57
C LEU A 28 -13.91 -2.25 -41.56
N ILE A 29 -13.60 -2.75 -42.75
CA ILE A 29 -12.99 -4.07 -42.94
C ILE A 29 -11.61 -4.12 -42.26
N GLY A 30 -11.34 -5.20 -41.51
CA GLY A 30 -10.06 -5.44 -40.84
C GLY A 30 -9.92 -4.79 -39.46
N GLN A 31 -10.90 -4.00 -39.00
CA GLN A 31 -10.89 -3.34 -37.69
C GLN A 31 -11.94 -3.93 -36.73
N ARG A 32 -11.92 -5.26 -36.59
CA ARG A 32 -12.76 -6.03 -35.65
C ARG A 32 -11.91 -6.58 -34.51
N ARG A 33 -12.39 -6.43 -33.28
CA ARG A 33 -11.90 -7.15 -32.10
C ARG A 33 -13.00 -8.08 -31.62
N GLU A 34 -12.69 -9.36 -31.55
CA GLU A 34 -13.64 -10.36 -31.07
C GLU A 34 -13.34 -10.76 -29.64
N ASN A 35 -14.40 -11.10 -28.90
CA ASN A 35 -14.34 -11.62 -27.53
C ASN A 35 -13.59 -10.69 -26.55
N TYR A 36 -13.73 -9.37 -26.72
CA TYR A 36 -13.19 -8.40 -25.80
C TYR A 36 -13.96 -8.45 -24.47
N LYS A 37 -13.25 -8.67 -23.36
CA LYS A 37 -13.85 -8.79 -22.04
C LYS A 37 -13.82 -7.45 -21.32
N VAL A 38 -14.98 -6.98 -20.91
CA VAL A 38 -15.16 -5.76 -20.11
C VAL A 38 -15.56 -6.18 -18.70
N ASP A 39 -14.71 -5.89 -17.71
CA ASP A 39 -15.07 -6.04 -16.29
C ASP A 39 -15.83 -4.79 -15.85
N LEU A 40 -17.12 -4.95 -15.52
CA LEU A 40 -17.97 -3.83 -15.14
C LEU A 40 -17.63 -3.25 -13.76
N ARG A 41 -16.83 -3.96 -12.95
CA ARG A 41 -16.32 -3.45 -11.67
C ARG A 41 -15.16 -2.47 -11.84
N SER A 42 -14.54 -2.46 -13.02
CA SER A 42 -13.48 -1.50 -13.32
C SER A 42 -14.05 -0.08 -13.31
N LYS A 43 -13.39 0.81 -12.57
CA LYS A 43 -13.68 2.25 -12.56
C LYS A 43 -12.82 3.04 -13.55
N ALA A 44 -12.06 2.36 -14.39
CA ALA A 44 -11.20 2.99 -15.38
C ALA A 44 -12.00 4.00 -16.23
N PRO A 45 -11.64 5.30 -16.24
CA PRO A 45 -12.41 6.35 -16.91
C PRO A 45 -12.74 6.06 -18.38
N GLU A 46 -11.80 5.42 -19.09
CA GLU A 46 -11.93 5.06 -20.51
C GLU A 46 -13.01 3.99 -20.78
N LEU A 47 -13.44 3.25 -19.75
CA LEU A 47 -14.49 2.24 -19.84
C LEU A 47 -15.86 2.77 -19.40
N SER A 48 -15.96 4.01 -18.92
CA SER A 48 -17.18 4.54 -18.33
C SER A 48 -18.37 4.50 -19.30
N GLU A 49 -18.17 4.99 -20.53
CA GLU A 49 -19.24 5.09 -21.53
C GLU A 49 -19.75 3.72 -22.01
N ILE A 50 -18.84 2.75 -22.22
CA ILE A 50 -19.23 1.38 -22.59
C ILE A 50 -19.89 0.66 -21.40
N ARG A 51 -19.42 0.88 -20.17
CA ARG A 51 -19.98 0.26 -18.95
C ARG A 51 -21.42 0.67 -18.72
N GLU A 52 -21.73 1.97 -18.76
CA GLU A 52 -23.10 2.47 -18.56
C GLU A 52 -24.11 1.88 -19.55
N ARG A 53 -23.62 1.58 -20.75
CA ARG A 53 -24.43 1.04 -21.85
C ARG A 53 -24.58 -0.47 -21.72
N LEU A 54 -23.50 -1.18 -21.39
CA LEU A 54 -23.55 -2.61 -21.10
C LEU A 54 -24.45 -2.93 -19.91
N LEU A 55 -24.49 -2.10 -18.86
CA LEU A 55 -25.40 -2.26 -17.72
C LEU A 55 -26.89 -2.28 -18.11
N LYS A 56 -27.24 -1.67 -19.24
CA LYS A 56 -28.63 -1.61 -19.76
C LYS A 56 -28.89 -2.60 -20.88
N SER A 57 -27.87 -3.38 -21.27
CA SER A 57 -27.93 -4.31 -22.40
C SER A 57 -28.12 -5.75 -21.95
N LYS A 58 -28.68 -6.54 -22.85
CA LYS A 58 -28.85 -7.99 -22.74
C LYS A 58 -27.92 -8.73 -23.69
N VAL A 59 -27.76 -10.02 -23.46
CA VAL A 59 -27.05 -10.89 -24.41
C VAL A 59 -27.73 -10.79 -25.79
N GLY A 60 -26.94 -10.54 -26.82
CA GLY A 60 -27.40 -10.35 -28.20
C GLY A 60 -27.65 -8.90 -28.61
N ASP A 61 -27.65 -7.94 -27.67
CA ASP A 61 -27.84 -6.53 -28.00
C ASP A 61 -26.67 -5.97 -28.81
N GLN A 62 -27.00 -5.04 -29.71
CA GLN A 62 -26.03 -4.31 -30.51
C GLN A 62 -26.29 -2.81 -30.38
N PHE A 63 -25.23 -2.04 -30.17
CA PHE A 63 -25.32 -0.59 -30.09
C PHE A 63 -24.04 0.06 -30.59
N ASN A 64 -24.14 1.33 -30.96
CA ASN A 64 -23.00 2.12 -31.40
C ASN A 64 -22.53 3.05 -30.28
N LEU A 65 -21.22 3.17 -30.10
CA LEU A 65 -20.60 4.08 -29.14
C LEU A 65 -19.30 4.65 -29.66
N GLU A 66 -18.98 5.87 -29.25
CA GLU A 66 -17.67 6.43 -29.44
C GLU A 66 -16.77 6.00 -28.28
N LEU A 67 -15.75 5.20 -28.56
CA LEU A 67 -14.79 4.76 -27.56
C LEU A 67 -13.45 5.44 -27.80
N GLU A 68 -12.79 5.81 -26.70
CA GLU A 68 -11.42 6.27 -26.76
C GLU A 68 -10.50 5.13 -27.20
N THR A 69 -9.60 5.44 -28.13
CA THR A 69 -8.65 4.47 -28.67
C THR A 69 -7.24 4.82 -28.25
N PHE A 70 -6.40 3.82 -28.06
CA PHE A 70 -5.01 4.00 -27.65
C PHE A 70 -4.07 3.50 -28.75
N ASP A 71 -2.96 4.20 -28.96
CA ASP A 71 -1.90 3.75 -29.85
C ASP A 71 -1.09 2.61 -29.23
N LYS A 72 -0.08 2.13 -29.96
CA LYS A 72 0.80 1.05 -29.48
C LYS A 72 1.66 1.46 -28.26
N ALA A 73 1.77 2.76 -27.98
CA ALA A 73 2.48 3.32 -26.83
C ALA A 73 1.55 3.62 -25.64
N GLY A 74 0.25 3.31 -25.76
CA GLY A 74 -0.74 3.55 -24.71
C GLY A 74 -1.23 5.00 -24.63
N GLN A 75 -0.90 5.85 -25.60
CA GLN A 75 -1.39 7.23 -25.65
C GLN A 75 -2.75 7.30 -26.36
N THR A 76 -3.63 8.19 -25.90
CA THR A 76 -4.93 8.40 -26.55
C THR A 76 -4.73 8.84 -28.01
N SER A 77 -5.35 8.10 -28.91
CA SER A 77 -5.44 8.35 -30.35
C SER A 77 -6.77 9.01 -30.72
N GLY A 78 -7.54 9.48 -29.73
CA GLY A 78 -8.87 10.06 -29.90
C GLY A 78 -10.00 9.03 -29.89
N LYS A 79 -11.23 9.53 -29.99
CA LYS A 79 -12.47 8.73 -30.02
C LYS A 79 -12.77 8.21 -31.42
N LYS A 80 -13.22 6.96 -31.51
CA LYS A 80 -13.72 6.34 -32.75
C LYS A 80 -15.07 5.70 -32.51
N PRO A 81 -15.99 5.71 -33.49
CA PRO A 81 -17.25 5.03 -33.36
C PRO A 81 -17.06 3.52 -33.55
N PHE A 82 -17.58 2.74 -32.60
CA PHE A 82 -17.61 1.29 -32.58
C PHE A 82 -19.05 0.80 -32.55
N LYS A 83 -19.33 -0.23 -33.36
CA LYS A 83 -20.47 -1.12 -33.15
C LYS A 83 -20.06 -2.18 -32.14
N VAL A 84 -20.71 -2.17 -30.99
CA VAL A 84 -20.54 -3.14 -29.90
C VAL A 84 -21.63 -4.19 -30.01
N SER A 85 -21.26 -5.47 -29.94
CA SER A 85 -22.20 -6.60 -29.91
C SER A 85 -21.98 -7.42 -28.66
N VAL A 86 -23.01 -7.56 -27.82
CA VAL A 86 -22.93 -8.31 -26.56
C VAL A 86 -23.05 -9.80 -26.85
N LYS A 87 -21.98 -10.56 -26.59
CA LYS A 87 -21.95 -12.01 -26.81
C LYS A 87 -22.33 -12.81 -25.58
N LYS A 88 -21.82 -12.41 -24.42
CA LYS A 88 -21.93 -13.20 -23.20
C LYS A 88 -21.85 -12.29 -21.99
N ILE A 89 -22.66 -12.55 -20.98
CA ILE A 89 -22.60 -11.88 -19.67
C ILE A 89 -22.32 -12.95 -18.61
N GLU A 90 -21.25 -12.78 -17.85
CA GLU A 90 -20.82 -13.69 -16.79
C GLU A 90 -20.86 -12.97 -15.44
N LYS A 91 -21.87 -13.26 -14.61
CA LYS A 91 -22.02 -12.68 -13.28
C LYS A 91 -21.04 -13.30 -12.29
N PHE A 92 -20.42 -12.47 -11.46
CA PHE A 92 -19.65 -12.95 -10.31
C PHE A 92 -20.61 -13.49 -9.25
N VAL A 93 -20.49 -14.79 -8.98
CA VAL A 93 -21.15 -15.41 -7.84
C VAL A 93 -20.17 -15.33 -6.69
N MET A 94 -20.47 -14.49 -5.70
CA MET A 94 -19.70 -14.47 -4.47
C MET A 94 -19.86 -15.84 -3.79
N PRO A 95 -18.76 -16.52 -3.43
CA PRO A 95 -18.86 -17.75 -2.68
C PRO A 95 -19.49 -17.45 -1.32
N GLU A 96 -20.24 -18.41 -0.79
CA GLU A 96 -20.70 -18.32 0.59
C GLU A 96 -19.50 -18.32 1.53
N LEU A 97 -19.56 -17.47 2.55
CA LEU A 97 -18.57 -17.46 3.63
C LEU A 97 -18.79 -18.70 4.49
N SER A 98 -18.11 -19.79 4.13
CA SER A 98 -18.19 -21.09 4.78
C SER A 98 -16.81 -21.58 5.22
N ASP A 99 -16.78 -22.70 5.93
CA ASP A 99 -15.51 -23.35 6.33
C ASP A 99 -14.71 -23.84 5.12
N GLU A 100 -15.39 -24.26 4.04
CA GLU A 100 -14.71 -24.61 2.78
C GLU A 100 -14.10 -23.38 2.12
N PHE A 101 -14.78 -22.23 2.16
CA PHE A 101 -14.22 -20.97 1.71
C PHE A 101 -12.96 -20.62 2.51
N ALA A 102 -13.03 -20.72 3.85
CA ALA A 102 -11.91 -20.43 4.74
C ALA A 102 -10.68 -21.31 4.46
N LYS A 103 -10.89 -22.62 4.28
CA LYS A 103 -9.82 -23.56 3.89
C LYS A 103 -9.23 -23.19 2.54
N LYS A 104 -10.07 -22.86 1.56
CA LYS A 104 -9.63 -22.53 0.20
C LYS A 104 -8.78 -21.26 0.17
N VAL A 105 -9.22 -20.18 0.81
CA VAL A 105 -8.51 -18.88 0.76
C VAL A 105 -7.26 -18.86 1.62
N SER A 106 -7.25 -19.60 2.74
CA SER A 106 -6.08 -19.71 3.61
C SER A 106 -5.04 -20.73 3.12
N GLY A 107 -5.28 -21.42 2.00
CA GLY A 107 -4.42 -22.51 1.53
C GLY A 107 -4.36 -23.70 2.50
N GLY A 108 -5.43 -23.92 3.26
CA GLY A 108 -5.53 -24.97 4.27
C GLY A 108 -4.97 -24.61 5.65
N LYS A 109 -4.48 -23.39 5.86
CA LYS A 109 -4.00 -22.95 7.18
C LYS A 109 -5.12 -22.80 8.21
N MET A 110 -6.32 -22.44 7.77
CA MET A 110 -7.48 -22.21 8.64
C MET A 110 -8.55 -23.27 8.36
N GLU A 111 -9.03 -23.92 9.43
CA GLU A 111 -9.99 -25.02 9.31
C GLU A 111 -11.43 -24.57 9.12
N ASN A 112 -11.78 -23.36 9.57
CA ASN A 112 -13.14 -22.84 9.57
C ASN A 112 -13.16 -21.31 9.42
N LEU A 113 -14.35 -20.76 9.20
CA LEU A 113 -14.52 -19.32 9.00
C LEU A 113 -14.18 -18.49 10.24
N ASP A 114 -14.46 -19.01 11.44
CA ASP A 114 -14.15 -18.32 12.70
C ASP A 114 -12.64 -18.15 12.87
N GLY A 115 -11.87 -19.19 12.58
CA GLY A 115 -10.42 -19.16 12.55
C GLY A 115 -9.92 -18.08 11.59
N LEU A 116 -10.39 -18.11 10.33
CA LEU A 116 -9.99 -17.10 9.34
C LEU A 116 -10.30 -15.67 9.81
N LYS A 117 -11.45 -15.43 10.42
CA LYS A 117 -11.81 -14.11 10.95
C LYS A 117 -10.85 -13.65 12.04
N LYS A 118 -10.54 -14.51 13.01
CA LYS A 118 -9.60 -14.20 14.10
C LYS A 118 -8.18 -13.94 13.61
N ASP A 119 -7.77 -14.62 12.55
CA ASP A 119 -6.46 -14.43 11.93
C ASP A 119 -6.36 -13.05 11.26
N ILE A 120 -7.38 -12.70 10.47
CA ILE A 120 -7.51 -11.37 9.87
C ILE A 120 -7.59 -10.28 10.95
N GLU A 121 -8.37 -10.50 12.00
CA GLU A 121 -8.49 -9.56 13.13
C GLU A 121 -7.12 -9.33 13.79
N ARG A 122 -6.37 -10.40 14.09
CA ARG A 122 -5.02 -10.30 14.63
C ARG A 122 -4.05 -9.58 13.69
N GLU A 123 -4.13 -9.85 12.38
CA GLU A 123 -3.29 -9.14 11.39
C GLU A 123 -3.62 -7.65 11.33
N LEU A 124 -4.90 -7.29 11.38
CA LEU A 124 -5.35 -5.89 11.41
C LEU A 124 -4.95 -5.20 12.71
N GLU A 125 -5.15 -5.84 13.87
CA GLU A 125 -4.69 -5.33 15.17
C GLU A 125 -3.20 -5.04 15.13
N HIS A 126 -2.39 -6.00 14.67
CA HIS A 126 -0.95 -5.82 14.55
C HIS A 126 -0.57 -4.67 13.61
N TYR A 127 -1.20 -4.58 12.44
CA TYR A 127 -0.97 -3.49 11.49
C TYR A 127 -1.31 -2.11 12.09
N TYR A 128 -2.45 -2.00 12.77
CA TYR A 128 -2.87 -0.73 13.37
C TYR A 128 -2.07 -0.35 14.61
N GLU A 129 -1.60 -1.32 15.39
CA GLU A 129 -0.64 -1.09 16.48
C GLU A 129 0.66 -0.49 15.95
N GLU A 130 1.27 -1.09 14.92
CA GLU A 130 2.50 -0.59 14.32
C GLU A 130 2.31 0.80 13.73
N LYS A 131 1.20 1.01 13.01
CA LYS A 131 0.86 2.33 12.43
C LYS A 131 0.64 3.39 13.51
N ALA A 132 -0.04 3.05 14.61
CA ALA A 132 -0.25 3.98 15.71
C ALA A 132 1.06 4.33 16.41
N GLU A 133 1.97 3.37 16.57
CA GLU A 133 3.30 3.59 17.14
C GLU A 133 4.15 4.50 16.23
N GLU A 134 4.15 4.28 14.92
CA GLU A 134 4.83 5.12 13.93
C GLU A 134 4.30 6.56 13.98
N GLU A 135 2.98 6.74 13.90
CA GLU A 135 2.35 8.07 14.00
C GLU A 135 2.67 8.79 15.32
N LEU A 136 2.75 8.04 16.42
CA LEU A 136 3.13 8.59 17.73
C LEU A 136 4.58 9.06 17.73
N ARG A 137 5.51 8.25 17.22
CA ARG A 137 6.93 8.59 17.12
C ARG A 137 7.16 9.82 16.25
N ASP A 138 6.47 9.91 15.12
CA ASP A 138 6.54 11.06 14.21
C ASP A 138 6.03 12.33 14.89
N LYS A 139 4.89 12.27 15.59
CA LYS A 139 4.36 13.41 16.33
C LYS A 139 5.30 13.85 17.46
N ILE A 140 5.91 12.90 18.17
CA ILE A 140 6.90 13.21 19.20
C ILE A 140 8.09 13.96 18.58
N ALA A 141 8.63 13.44 17.47
CA ALA A 141 9.75 14.07 16.77
C ALA A 141 9.39 15.47 16.28
N GLU A 142 8.21 15.63 15.66
CA GLU A 142 7.71 16.92 15.17
C GLU A 142 7.57 17.94 16.30
N GLU A 143 6.92 17.58 17.40
CA GLU A 143 6.71 18.47 18.54
C GLU A 143 8.02 18.84 19.25
N LEU A 144 8.96 17.88 19.36
CA LEU A 144 10.28 18.17 19.93
C LEU A 144 11.09 19.10 19.03
N LEU A 145 11.05 18.91 17.71
CA LEU A 145 11.72 19.80 16.76
C LEU A 145 11.09 21.20 16.75
N LYS A 146 9.76 21.32 16.83
CA LYS A 146 9.07 22.62 16.95
C LYS A 146 9.50 23.40 18.19
N LYS A 147 9.69 22.71 19.32
CA LYS A 147 10.11 23.32 20.59
C LYS A 147 11.61 23.63 20.67
N ASN A 148 12.42 23.07 19.78
CA ASN A 148 13.87 23.22 19.76
C ASN A 148 14.32 23.67 18.38
N GLU A 149 14.33 24.98 18.14
CA GLU A 149 14.77 25.54 16.87
C GLU A 149 16.29 25.64 16.82
N PHE A 150 16.91 24.90 15.90
CA PHE A 150 18.33 25.00 15.59
C PHE A 150 18.59 24.70 14.10
N GLY A 151 19.72 25.19 13.61
CA GLY A 151 20.23 24.90 12.27
C GLY A 151 21.14 23.68 12.27
N VAL A 152 21.31 23.04 11.11
CA VAL A 152 22.25 21.94 10.91
C VAL A 152 23.24 22.32 9.79
N PRO A 153 24.50 21.88 9.87
CA PRO A 153 25.47 22.10 8.79
C PRO A 153 25.00 21.44 7.49
N GLU A 154 25.16 22.14 6.37
CA GLU A 154 24.78 21.63 5.06
C GLU A 154 25.49 20.31 4.72
N SER A 155 26.73 20.15 5.16
CA SER A 155 27.50 18.90 4.97
C SER A 155 26.80 17.69 5.58
N MET A 156 26.15 17.83 6.75
CA MET A 156 25.42 16.72 7.36
C MET A 156 24.16 16.36 6.59
N VAL A 157 23.50 17.35 5.97
CA VAL A 157 22.33 17.12 5.11
C VAL A 157 22.78 16.42 3.82
N GLU A 158 23.88 16.85 3.23
CA GLU A 158 24.47 16.20 2.05
C GLU A 158 24.88 14.75 2.34
N ASP A 159 25.53 14.48 3.47
CA ASP A 159 25.94 13.13 3.87
C ASP A 159 24.71 12.22 4.00
N TYR A 160 23.66 12.68 4.69
CA TYR A 160 22.40 11.95 4.80
C TYR A 160 21.75 11.65 3.43
N LEU A 161 21.73 12.63 2.53
CA LEU A 161 21.18 12.44 1.19
C LEU A 161 22.01 11.48 0.35
N ASN A 162 23.34 11.48 0.51
CA ASN A 162 24.23 10.54 -0.17
C ASN A 162 23.97 9.11 0.33
N ASP A 163 23.81 8.91 1.64
CA ASP A 163 23.47 7.60 2.22
C ASP A 163 22.12 7.10 1.69
N LEU A 164 21.11 7.99 1.60
CA LEU A 164 19.81 7.67 1.01
C LEU A 164 19.94 7.26 -0.47
N ILE A 165 20.77 7.95 -1.25
CA ILE A 165 21.03 7.59 -2.65
C ILE A 165 21.68 6.21 -2.75
N GLU A 166 22.66 5.91 -1.88
CA GLU A 166 23.29 4.59 -1.85
C GLU A 166 22.29 3.47 -1.51
N GLU A 167 21.38 3.72 -0.58
CA GLU A 167 20.31 2.78 -0.24
C GLU A 167 19.37 2.55 -1.43
N LEU A 168 18.94 3.62 -2.10
CA LEU A 168 18.08 3.53 -3.28
C LEU A 168 18.75 2.75 -4.42
N LYS A 169 20.06 2.95 -4.65
CA LYS A 169 20.83 2.19 -5.65
C LYS A 169 20.89 0.69 -5.33
N LYS A 170 21.04 0.34 -4.05
CA LYS A 170 21.02 -1.07 -3.61
C LYS A 170 19.65 -1.70 -3.83
N GLN A 171 18.57 -0.97 -3.56
CA GLN A 171 17.20 -1.44 -3.77
C GLN A 171 16.82 -1.54 -5.26
N SER A 172 17.37 -0.68 -6.10
CA SER A 172 17.09 -0.64 -7.55
C SER A 172 17.88 -1.67 -8.37
N ASN A 173 18.54 -2.66 -7.73
CA ASN A 173 19.49 -3.58 -8.39
C ASN A 173 20.55 -2.85 -9.23
N ASN A 174 21.06 -1.71 -8.73
CA ASN A 174 22.00 -0.83 -9.42
C ASN A 174 21.46 -0.21 -10.73
N GLN A 175 20.14 -0.05 -10.87
CA GLN A 175 19.60 0.84 -11.91
C GLN A 175 20.01 2.30 -11.62
N GLU A 176 20.10 3.09 -12.69
CA GLU A 176 20.51 4.49 -12.61
C GLU A 176 19.52 5.29 -11.76
N VAL A 177 20.01 5.84 -10.66
CA VAL A 177 19.25 6.75 -9.77
C VAL A 177 19.64 8.17 -10.14
N ASP A 178 18.66 9.01 -10.46
CA ASP A 178 18.89 10.45 -10.64
C ASP A 178 19.16 11.10 -9.28
N GLU A 179 20.44 11.18 -8.94
CA GLU A 179 20.91 11.74 -7.68
C GLU A 179 20.46 13.19 -7.48
N SER A 180 20.40 13.98 -8.56
CA SER A 180 20.02 15.38 -8.48
C SER A 180 18.54 15.53 -8.11
N PHE A 181 17.68 14.72 -8.73
CA PHE A 181 16.27 14.63 -8.40
C PHE A 181 16.06 14.17 -6.96
N VAL A 182 16.77 13.15 -6.50
CA VAL A 182 16.67 12.67 -5.11
C VAL A 182 17.08 13.77 -4.13
N LYS A 183 18.23 14.42 -4.35
CA LYS A 183 18.68 15.51 -3.47
C LYS A 183 17.67 16.65 -3.42
N GLU A 184 17.13 17.08 -4.54
CA GLU A 184 16.13 18.15 -4.58
C GLU A 184 14.84 17.74 -3.87
N ARG A 185 14.31 16.56 -4.19
CA ARG A 185 13.03 16.07 -3.68
C ARG A 185 13.05 15.78 -2.18
N TYR A 186 14.19 15.34 -1.65
CA TYR A 186 14.33 14.89 -0.26
C TYR A 186 15.09 15.86 0.64
N ARG A 187 15.60 17.00 0.14
CA ARG A 187 16.41 17.94 0.96
C ARG A 187 15.72 18.38 2.26
N GLU A 188 14.45 18.76 2.17
CA GLU A 188 13.68 19.22 3.34
C GLU A 188 13.47 18.09 4.35
N ALA A 189 13.11 16.89 3.87
CA ALA A 189 12.95 15.71 4.70
C ALA A 189 14.29 15.29 5.33
N GLY A 190 15.38 15.32 4.57
CA GLY A 190 16.73 15.02 5.05
C GLY A 190 17.21 16.02 6.10
N THR A 191 16.92 17.31 5.91
CA THR A 191 17.21 18.34 6.91
C THR A 191 16.46 18.06 8.21
N ARG A 192 15.16 17.70 8.13
CA ARG A 192 14.38 17.30 9.31
C ARG A 192 14.96 16.04 9.97
N ALA A 193 15.35 15.03 9.20
CA ALA A 193 15.93 13.79 9.71
C ALA A 193 17.27 14.04 10.44
N VAL A 194 18.15 14.87 9.86
CA VAL A 194 19.42 15.24 10.50
C VAL A 194 19.18 16.01 11.81
N LYS A 195 18.24 16.96 11.82
CA LYS A 195 17.85 17.65 13.05
C LYS A 195 17.33 16.65 14.10
N TRP A 196 16.43 15.76 13.72
CA TRP A 196 15.89 14.75 14.63
C TRP A 196 16.99 13.88 15.22
N ASN A 197 17.90 13.37 14.38
CA ASN A 197 19.00 12.51 14.82
C ASN A 197 19.92 13.21 15.84
N LEU A 198 20.24 14.50 15.62
CA LEU A 198 21.05 15.28 16.56
C LEU A 198 20.32 15.54 17.88
N LEU A 199 19.03 15.86 17.81
CA LEU A 199 18.23 16.10 19.01
C LEU A 199 18.07 14.80 19.83
N ALA A 200 17.75 13.69 19.17
CA ALA A 200 17.64 12.38 19.78
C ALA A 200 18.95 11.96 20.47
N ALA A 201 20.09 12.10 19.78
CA ALA A 201 21.40 11.82 20.35
C ALA A 201 21.68 12.70 21.58
N SER A 202 21.28 13.98 21.54
CA SER A 202 21.42 14.90 22.68
C SER A 202 20.54 14.48 23.87
N ILE A 203 19.31 14.03 23.63
CA ILE A 203 18.41 13.50 24.68
C ILE A 203 19.02 12.25 25.32
N ILE A 204 19.45 11.28 24.51
CA ILE A 204 20.10 10.05 24.98
C ILE A 204 21.30 10.38 25.88
N GLN A 205 22.14 11.32 25.45
CA GLN A 205 23.33 11.72 26.21
C GLN A 205 22.96 12.44 27.51
N LYS A 206 22.02 13.39 27.47
CA LYS A 206 21.65 14.22 28.61
C LYS A 206 20.93 13.44 29.70
N GLU A 207 20.05 12.53 29.31
CA GLU A 207 19.31 11.65 30.21
C GLU A 207 20.10 10.38 30.55
N ASN A 208 21.31 10.23 30.01
CA ASN A 208 22.22 9.11 30.25
C ASN A 208 21.55 7.75 30.01
N LEU A 209 20.78 7.66 28.93
CA LEU A 209 20.09 6.44 28.52
C LEU A 209 21.12 5.43 28.01
N LYS A 210 20.98 4.18 28.44
CA LYS A 210 21.89 3.09 28.10
C LYS A 210 21.12 1.82 27.84
N LEU A 211 21.66 1.01 26.94
CA LEU A 211 21.30 -0.40 26.86
C LEU A 211 22.15 -1.18 27.84
N ASP A 212 21.62 -1.36 29.03
CA ASP A 212 22.15 -2.37 29.94
C ASP A 212 21.58 -3.75 29.61
N ASP A 213 22.14 -4.79 30.24
CA ASP A 213 21.68 -6.15 30.04
C ASP A 213 20.20 -6.30 30.43
N ALA A 214 19.70 -5.56 31.42
CA ALA A 214 18.31 -5.66 31.84
C ALA A 214 17.34 -5.18 30.75
N VAL A 215 17.65 -4.09 30.05
CA VAL A 215 16.86 -3.62 28.90
C VAL A 215 16.89 -4.65 27.77
N LEU A 216 18.05 -5.22 27.45
CA LEU A 216 18.16 -6.24 26.40
C LEU A 216 17.36 -7.50 26.74
N GLU A 217 17.41 -7.96 27.99
CA GLU A 217 16.66 -9.13 28.47
C GLU A 217 15.15 -8.86 28.44
N ARG A 218 14.70 -7.69 28.90
CA ARG A 218 13.29 -7.27 28.85
C ARG A 218 12.77 -7.22 27.41
N THR A 219 13.50 -6.56 26.50
CA THR A 219 13.10 -6.49 25.09
C THR A 219 13.05 -7.88 24.46
N ALA A 220 14.02 -8.75 24.76
CA ALA A 220 14.01 -10.12 24.25
C ALA A 220 12.83 -10.93 24.79
N ASP A 221 12.41 -10.73 26.04
CA ASP A 221 11.22 -11.35 26.63
C ASP A 221 9.93 -10.90 25.94
N ASP A 222 9.79 -9.58 25.76
CA ASP A 222 8.62 -8.97 25.13
C ASP A 222 8.48 -9.43 23.67
N GLU A 223 9.55 -9.36 22.88
CA GLU A 223 9.56 -9.78 21.48
C GLU A 223 9.42 -11.30 21.33
N ALA A 224 10.06 -12.11 22.20
CA ALA A 224 9.89 -13.56 22.18
C ALA A 224 8.43 -13.96 22.42
N THR A 225 7.74 -13.27 23.32
CA THR A 225 6.33 -13.53 23.61
C THR A 225 5.44 -13.05 22.48
N LYS A 226 5.63 -11.80 22.02
CA LYS A 226 4.81 -11.17 20.97
C LYS A 226 4.90 -11.93 19.65
N TYR A 227 6.12 -12.27 19.24
CA TYR A 227 6.39 -12.88 17.93
C TYR A 227 6.59 -14.40 17.98
N ARG A 228 6.48 -15.02 19.17
CA ARG A 228 6.72 -16.46 19.41
C ARG A 228 8.09 -16.92 18.92
N LEU A 229 9.11 -16.11 19.20
CA LEU A 229 10.50 -16.34 18.81
C LEU A 229 11.30 -16.95 19.97
N ASP A 230 12.46 -17.52 19.65
CA ASP A 230 13.39 -18.03 20.66
C ASP A 230 14.11 -16.86 21.35
N ARG A 231 13.82 -16.67 22.64
CA ARG A 231 14.40 -15.61 23.48
C ARG A 231 15.93 -15.61 23.49
N SER A 232 16.55 -16.79 23.59
CA SER A 232 18.02 -16.90 23.66
C SER A 232 18.65 -16.40 22.37
N LYS A 233 18.08 -16.79 21.23
CA LYS A 233 18.55 -16.33 19.91
C LYS A 233 18.36 -14.83 19.71
N LEU A 234 17.25 -14.26 20.18
CA LEU A 234 17.02 -12.81 20.14
C LEU A 234 18.08 -12.06 20.94
N LEU A 235 18.32 -12.51 22.18
CA LEU A 235 19.32 -11.90 23.05
C LEU A 235 20.72 -11.97 22.46
N ASP A 236 21.10 -13.13 21.90
CA ASP A 236 22.38 -13.30 21.21
C ASP A 236 22.48 -12.37 19.99
N PHE A 237 21.40 -12.22 19.23
CA PHE A 237 21.35 -11.31 18.08
C PHE A 237 21.54 -9.85 18.49
N TYR A 238 20.85 -9.40 19.56
CA TYR A 238 21.00 -8.05 20.07
C TYR A 238 22.42 -7.78 20.61
N LYS A 239 23.02 -8.75 21.29
CA LYS A 239 24.37 -8.61 21.85
C LYS A 239 25.45 -8.54 20.77
N ASN A 240 25.24 -9.15 19.61
CA ASN A 240 26.23 -9.24 18.55
C ASN A 240 26.05 -8.23 17.39
N SER A 241 24.94 -7.49 17.34
CA SER A 241 24.68 -6.50 16.27
C SER A 241 24.66 -5.07 16.80
N ASN A 242 25.64 -4.25 16.40
CA ASN A 242 25.68 -2.83 16.78
C ASN A 242 24.52 -2.04 16.19
N ASP A 243 24.07 -2.36 14.98
CA ASP A 243 22.92 -1.68 14.36
C ASP A 243 21.64 -1.92 15.16
N VAL A 244 21.46 -3.14 15.65
CA VAL A 244 20.30 -3.50 16.48
C VAL A 244 20.39 -2.80 17.84
N LYS A 245 21.57 -2.76 18.45
CA LYS A 245 21.78 -1.97 19.68
C LYS A 245 21.44 -0.50 19.46
N ASN A 246 21.88 0.12 18.37
CA ASN A 246 21.52 1.51 18.10
C ASN A 246 20.00 1.68 18.00
N LYS A 247 19.30 0.80 17.27
CA LYS A 247 17.82 0.82 17.19
C LYS A 247 17.15 0.67 18.55
N LEU A 248 17.62 -0.28 19.37
CA LEU A 248 17.07 -0.52 20.70
C LEU A 248 17.30 0.67 21.65
N LEU A 249 18.44 1.36 21.53
CA LEU A 249 18.71 2.56 22.33
C LEU A 249 17.78 3.71 21.95
N PHE A 250 17.52 3.89 20.64
CA PHE A 250 16.53 4.85 20.16
C PHE A 250 15.11 4.49 20.64
N ASN A 251 14.75 3.21 20.64
CA ASN A 251 13.46 2.76 21.19
C ASN A 251 13.35 3.07 22.68
N GLU A 252 14.41 2.85 23.46
CA GLU A 252 14.41 3.18 24.89
C GLU A 252 14.26 4.69 25.13
N MET A 253 14.89 5.51 24.28
CA MET A 253 14.67 6.96 24.31
C MET A 253 13.21 7.33 24.02
N PHE A 254 12.58 6.71 23.02
CA PHE A 254 11.16 6.95 22.75
C PHE A 254 10.28 6.54 23.93
N ASN A 255 10.51 5.38 24.53
CA ASN A 255 9.78 4.93 25.73
C ASN A 255 9.94 5.92 26.88
N PHE A 256 11.17 6.39 27.12
CA PHE A 256 11.42 7.44 28.11
C PHE A 256 10.62 8.72 27.84
N ILE A 257 10.56 9.17 26.58
CA ILE A 257 9.79 10.37 26.21
C ILE A 257 8.29 10.14 26.43
N VAL A 258 7.78 8.98 26.00
CA VAL A 258 6.38 8.55 26.16
C VAL A 258 5.99 8.53 27.64
N ASP A 259 6.79 7.91 28.50
CA ASP A 259 6.58 7.84 29.96
C ASP A 259 6.56 9.21 30.65
N LYS A 260 7.18 10.21 30.02
CA LYS A 260 7.25 11.60 30.51
C LYS A 260 6.27 12.53 29.81
N SER A 261 5.48 12.01 28.88
CA SER A 261 4.54 12.79 28.05
C SER A 261 3.10 12.51 28.45
N GLU A 262 2.25 13.51 28.24
CA GLU A 262 0.80 13.32 28.30
C GLU A 262 0.30 12.89 26.92
N ILE A 263 -0.10 11.61 26.80
CA ILE A 263 -0.55 11.03 25.54
C ILE A 263 -2.07 11.00 25.50
N LYS A 264 -2.64 11.73 24.55
CA LYS A 264 -4.08 11.69 24.27
C LYS A 264 -4.37 10.62 23.22
N VAL A 265 -5.02 9.54 23.65
CA VAL A 265 -5.55 8.51 22.74
C VAL A 265 -6.76 9.08 22.00
N ILE A 266 -6.79 8.91 20.68
CA ILE A 266 -7.88 9.34 19.82
C ILE A 266 -8.39 8.10 19.09
N GLU A 267 -9.68 7.80 19.23
CA GLU A 267 -10.31 6.76 18.43
C GLU A 267 -10.42 7.24 16.98
N LYS A 268 -9.76 6.52 16.07
CA LYS A 268 -9.92 6.72 14.63
C LYS A 268 -10.85 5.64 14.12
N THR A 269 -11.98 6.04 13.54
CA THR A 269 -12.78 5.13 12.72
C THR A 269 -12.04 4.93 11.40
N PRO A 270 -11.71 3.69 10.99
CA PRO A 270 -11.09 3.46 9.69
C PRO A 270 -12.03 3.96 8.59
N THR A 271 -11.66 5.06 7.94
CA THR A 271 -12.32 5.50 6.71
C THR A 271 -12.02 4.46 5.65
N HIS A 272 -13.05 3.79 5.13
CA HIS A 272 -12.95 2.96 3.93
C HIS A 272 -12.76 3.89 2.71
N GLU A 273 -11.64 4.58 2.64
CA GLU A 273 -11.16 5.17 1.40
C GLU A 273 -10.42 4.06 0.68
N HIS A 274 -11.17 3.28 -0.12
CA HIS A 274 -10.58 2.65 -1.28
C HIS A 274 -10.08 3.79 -2.16
N GLU A 275 -8.81 4.16 -2.05
CA GLU A 275 -8.14 4.96 -3.06
C GLU A 275 -8.28 4.24 -4.40
N ASP A 276 -8.79 5.01 -5.37
CA ASP A 276 -9.28 4.61 -6.69
C ASP A 276 -8.22 4.00 -7.62
#